data_AF-A0A927VXN9-F1
#
_entry.id   AF-A0A927VXN9-F1
#
_cell.length_a   1.000
_cell.length_b   1.000
_cell.length_c   1.000
_cell.angle_alpha   90.00
_cell.angle_beta   90.00
_cell.angle_gamma   90.00
#
_symmetry.space_group_name_H-M   'P 1'
#
loop_
_entity.id
_entity.type
_entity.pdbx_description
1 polymer ?
#
loop_
_entity_poly.entity_id
_entity_poly.type
_entity_poly.pdbx_seq_one_letter_code
_entity_poly.pdbx_strand_id
1 'polypeptide(L)'
;MEIKRFNLLICFGAFGAAISATVLYYLIGVKTGLSAVYLPLEWLAWVFRQLSMDSPIGNIAAWGLYIGICIFPSLLILKKVYGYKKQSRIDKADSTKVPSYQSVNYPSCLTDIILLVLSLYLFFMLYCFINPGILSKLAPEMTGGDGSDVLSVMKNVLAGLAYSLIIGYFVLKLAGSFQSTNIWKQTERILIFCTVTYVAFVCFALPLNFFQQYENAMALESGIWVTLMNFFLDLLPMACFVGIMESGVVLIHSLKENKYDQEAVAAAHLMAQRSRRTVSVSVLCSITQNILQLIFWKQIMHANFFLNIPFLPLILAFAGLLIAEYLKESSLLYDDNQMII
;
A
#
# COMPACT_ATOMS: atom_id res chain seq x y z
N MET A 1 13.44 13.08 10.86
CA MET A 1 12.61 14.16 10.24
C MET A 1 11.92 14.88 11.39
N GLU A 2 11.76 16.21 11.39
CA GLU A 2 10.98 16.87 12.45
C GLU A 2 9.55 16.29 12.47
N ILE A 3 9.09 15.80 13.62
CA ILE A 3 7.76 15.16 13.80
C ILE A 3 6.63 16.04 13.23
N LYS A 4 6.77 17.37 13.30
CA LYS A 4 5.84 18.34 12.70
C LYS A 4 5.68 18.16 11.18
N ARG A 5 6.77 17.93 10.45
CA ARG A 5 6.75 17.73 8.98
C ARG A 5 6.10 16.40 8.63
N PHE A 6 6.33 15.36 9.43
CA PHE A 6 5.69 14.06 9.28
C PHE A 6 4.16 14.16 9.44
N ASN A 7 3.70 14.81 10.50
CA ASN A 7 2.27 15.01 10.75
C ASN A 7 1.61 15.86 9.66
N LEU A 8 2.30 16.88 9.16
CA LEU A 8 1.84 17.70 8.04
C LEU A 8 1.64 16.87 6.77
N LEU A 9 2.60 15.98 6.43
CA LEU A 9 2.50 15.09 5.28
C LEU A 9 1.31 14.13 5.40
N ILE A 10 1.08 13.57 6.59
CA ILE A 10 -0.09 12.73 6.88
C ILE A 10 -1.39 13.50 6.66
N CYS A 11 -1.51 14.72 7.18
CA CYS A 11 -2.71 15.54 7.03
C CYS A 11 -2.98 15.90 5.57
N PHE A 12 -1.95 16.31 4.81
CA PHE A 12 -2.11 16.59 3.37
C PHE A 12 -2.50 15.34 2.58
N GLY A 13 -1.89 14.20 2.88
CA GLY A 13 -2.23 12.92 2.25
C GLY A 13 -3.68 12.51 2.52
N ALA A 14 -4.12 12.61 3.79
CA ALA A 14 -5.49 12.32 4.20
C ALA A 14 -6.51 13.22 3.48
N PHE A 15 -6.26 14.53 3.50
CA PHE A 15 -7.17 15.52 2.92
C PHE A 15 -7.26 15.40 1.40
N GLY A 16 -6.12 15.27 0.72
CA GLY A 16 -6.07 15.05 -0.73
C GLY A 16 -6.80 13.78 -1.15
N ALA A 17 -6.59 12.68 -0.42
CA ALA A 17 -7.28 11.42 -0.64
C ALA A 17 -8.81 11.54 -0.46
N ALA A 18 -9.27 12.16 0.63
CA ALA A 18 -10.69 12.34 0.91
C ALA A 18 -11.39 13.24 -0.12
N ILE A 19 -10.72 14.32 -0.59
CA ILE A 19 -11.23 15.14 -1.70
C ILE A 19 -11.33 14.31 -2.97
N SER A 20 -10.27 13.57 -3.31
CA SER A 20 -10.26 12.77 -4.53
C SER A 20 -11.37 11.71 -4.54
N ALA A 21 -11.64 11.07 -3.39
CA ALA A 21 -12.75 10.15 -3.21
C ALA A 21 -14.10 10.85 -3.45
N THR A 22 -14.31 12.02 -2.84
CA THR A 22 -15.53 12.83 -3.03
C THR A 22 -15.73 13.22 -4.50
N VAL A 23 -14.67 13.71 -5.16
CA VAL A 23 -14.70 14.10 -6.58
C VAL A 23 -15.02 12.89 -7.47
N LEU A 24 -14.36 11.75 -7.26
CA LEU A 24 -14.59 10.55 -8.05
C LEU A 24 -16.02 10.03 -7.88
N TYR A 25 -16.55 10.05 -6.65
CA TYR A 25 -17.90 9.59 -6.39
C TYR A 25 -18.95 10.49 -7.05
N TYR A 26 -18.93 11.78 -6.74
CA TYR A 26 -20.01 12.70 -7.12
C TYR A 26 -19.87 13.29 -8.52
N LEU A 27 -18.65 13.50 -9.03
CA LEU A 27 -18.44 14.13 -10.35
C LEU A 27 -18.16 13.11 -11.45
N ILE A 28 -17.52 11.98 -11.14
CA ILE A 28 -17.13 10.97 -12.12
C ILE A 28 -18.07 9.74 -12.07
N GLY A 29 -18.85 9.56 -11.00
CA GLY A 29 -19.79 8.46 -10.85
C GLY A 29 -19.15 7.14 -10.40
N VAL A 30 -17.98 7.21 -9.76
CA VAL A 30 -17.26 6.05 -9.25
C VAL A 30 -17.93 5.55 -7.98
N LYS A 31 -18.83 4.58 -8.13
CA LYS A 31 -19.62 4.07 -7.00
C LYS A 31 -18.89 3.07 -6.10
N THR A 32 -17.76 2.48 -6.53
CA THR A 32 -17.02 1.50 -5.73
C THR A 32 -15.54 1.83 -5.70
N GLY A 33 -14.86 1.58 -4.58
CA GLY A 33 -13.40 1.65 -4.52
C GLY A 33 -12.72 0.70 -5.53
N LEU A 34 -13.38 -0.42 -5.87
CA LEU A 34 -12.92 -1.36 -6.89
C LEU A 34 -12.90 -0.71 -8.28
N SER A 35 -13.97 -0.07 -8.74
CA SER A 35 -13.98 0.56 -10.06
C SER A 35 -12.95 1.69 -10.21
N ALA A 36 -12.55 2.35 -9.12
CA ALA A 36 -11.47 3.33 -9.13
C ALA A 36 -10.10 2.73 -9.55
N VAL A 37 -9.88 1.44 -9.30
CA VAL A 37 -8.59 0.75 -9.49
C VAL A 37 -8.17 0.73 -10.96
N TYR A 38 -9.13 0.54 -11.89
CA TYR A 38 -8.82 0.45 -13.32
C TYR A 38 -8.99 1.77 -14.09
N LEU A 39 -9.51 2.84 -13.47
CA LEU A 39 -9.76 4.11 -14.16
C LEU A 39 -8.52 4.67 -14.89
N PRO A 40 -7.31 4.66 -14.31
CA PRO A 40 -6.12 5.13 -15.04
C PRO A 40 -5.85 4.33 -16.31
N LEU A 41 -6.12 3.02 -16.30
CA LEU A 41 -5.93 2.14 -17.44
C LEU A 41 -7.00 2.37 -18.51
N GLU A 42 -8.24 2.64 -18.10
CA GLU A 42 -9.32 2.99 -19.01
C GLU A 42 -9.08 4.33 -19.70
N TRP A 43 -8.62 5.34 -18.94
CA TRP A 43 -8.23 6.63 -19.51
C TRP A 43 -7.09 6.47 -20.52
N LEU A 44 -6.06 5.69 -20.17
CA LEU A 44 -4.92 5.43 -21.05
C LEU A 44 -5.34 4.71 -22.34
N ALA A 45 -6.23 3.72 -22.23
CA ALA A 45 -6.77 3.03 -23.38
C ALA A 45 -7.71 3.90 -24.24
N TRP A 46 -8.42 4.85 -23.63
CA TRP A 46 -9.18 5.86 -24.36
C TRP A 46 -8.24 6.76 -25.17
N VAL A 47 -7.15 7.26 -24.57
CA VAL A 47 -6.14 8.06 -25.29
C VAL A 47 -5.57 7.30 -26.49
N PHE A 48 -5.24 6.02 -26.32
CA PHE A 48 -4.75 5.19 -27.43
C PHE A 48 -5.76 5.01 -28.55
N ARG A 49 -7.04 4.80 -28.22
CA ARG A 49 -8.11 4.71 -29.22
C ARG A 49 -8.22 6.00 -30.03
N GLN A 50 -8.20 7.15 -29.36
CA GLN A 50 -8.30 8.44 -30.06
C GLN A 50 -7.11 8.68 -30.97
N LEU A 51 -5.89 8.54 -30.46
CA LEU A 51 -4.67 8.66 -31.27
C LEU A 51 -4.70 7.74 -32.48
N SER A 52 -5.16 6.49 -32.31
CA SER A 52 -5.24 5.51 -33.38
C SER A 52 -6.26 5.85 -34.46
N MET A 53 -7.36 6.52 -34.12
CA MET A 53 -8.44 6.86 -35.04
C MET A 53 -8.25 8.21 -35.73
N ASP A 54 -7.46 9.11 -35.13
CA ASP A 54 -7.30 10.50 -35.62
C ASP A 54 -6.52 10.59 -36.94
N SER A 55 -5.44 9.81 -37.12
CA SER A 55 -4.62 9.86 -38.33
C SER A 55 -3.65 8.68 -38.44
N PRO A 56 -3.05 8.44 -39.63
CA PRO A 56 -1.97 7.45 -39.77
C PRO A 56 -0.78 7.71 -38.85
N ILE A 57 -0.41 8.98 -38.65
CA ILE A 57 0.67 9.38 -37.73
C ILE A 57 0.26 9.10 -36.28
N GLY A 58 -0.98 9.44 -35.92
CA GLY A 58 -1.53 9.15 -34.60
C GLY A 58 -1.56 7.65 -34.30
N ASN A 59 -1.89 6.81 -35.28
CA ASN A 59 -1.83 5.36 -35.16
C ASN A 59 -0.40 4.86 -34.89
N ILE A 60 0.59 5.35 -35.64
CA ILE A 60 2.00 5.02 -35.38
C ILE A 60 2.41 5.45 -33.96
N ALA A 61 1.99 6.64 -33.52
CA ALA A 61 2.26 7.13 -32.17
C ALA A 61 1.59 6.25 -31.08
N ALA A 62 0.35 5.83 -31.29
CA ALA A 62 -0.38 4.95 -30.38
C ALA A 62 0.35 3.60 -30.22
N TRP A 63 0.79 2.98 -31.32
CA TRP A 63 1.59 1.76 -31.29
C TRP A 63 2.93 1.96 -30.57
N GLY A 64 3.63 3.06 -30.85
CA GLY A 64 4.89 3.39 -30.20
C GLY A 64 4.76 3.54 -28.68
N LEU A 65 3.73 4.25 -28.22
CA LEU A 65 3.44 4.42 -26.78
C LEU A 65 3.03 3.10 -26.13
N TYR A 66 2.13 2.34 -26.77
CA TYR A 66 1.70 1.03 -26.29
C TYR A 66 2.89 0.09 -26.10
N ILE A 67 3.71 -0.10 -27.14
CA ILE A 67 4.91 -0.95 -27.08
C ILE A 67 5.90 -0.42 -26.03
N GLY A 68 6.10 0.91 -25.97
CA GLY A 68 7.00 1.55 -25.01
C GLY A 68 6.60 1.27 -23.56
N ILE A 69 5.32 1.42 -23.21
CA ILE A 69 4.80 1.14 -21.87
C ILE A 69 4.94 -0.35 -21.54
N CYS A 70 4.60 -1.24 -22.48
CA CYS A 70 4.68 -2.67 -22.24
C CYS A 70 6.13 -3.17 -22.09
N ILE A 71 7.09 -2.62 -22.82
CA ILE A 71 8.50 -3.03 -22.75
C ILE A 71 9.24 -2.35 -21.59
N PHE A 72 8.75 -1.23 -21.05
CA PHE A 72 9.41 -0.49 -19.97
C PHE A 72 9.89 -1.35 -18.78
N PRO A 73 9.09 -2.30 -18.24
CA PRO A 73 9.55 -3.17 -17.15
C PRO A 73 10.79 -4.00 -17.52
N SER A 74 10.85 -4.54 -18.73
CA SER A 74 12.00 -5.36 -19.17
C SER A 74 13.25 -4.51 -19.46
N LEU A 75 13.09 -3.23 -19.84
CA LEU A 75 14.22 -2.30 -19.96
C LEU A 75 14.95 -2.08 -18.61
N LEU A 76 14.25 -2.18 -17.49
CA LEU A 76 14.88 -2.08 -16.16
C LEU A 76 15.87 -3.22 -15.93
N ILE A 77 15.61 -4.40 -16.49
CA ILE A 77 16.52 -5.56 -16.46
C ILE A 77 17.77 -5.24 -17.30
N LEU A 78 17.59 -4.74 -18.51
CA LEU A 78 18.70 -4.38 -19.39
C LEU A 78 19.61 -3.31 -18.77
N LYS A 79 19.02 -2.28 -18.17
CA LYS A 79 19.77 -1.23 -17.44
C LYS A 79 20.62 -1.83 -16.32
N LYS A 80 20.06 -2.77 -15.56
CA LYS A 80 20.76 -3.49 -14.48
C LYS A 80 21.92 -4.34 -15.01
N VAL A 81 21.68 -5.13 -16.05
CA VAL A 81 22.71 -5.97 -16.71
C VAL A 81 23.84 -5.12 -17.29
N TYR A 82 23.50 -4.01 -17.95
CA TYR A 82 24.49 -3.08 -18.50
C TYR A 82 25.32 -2.42 -17.40
N GLY A 83 24.69 -1.97 -16.31
CA GLY A 83 25.38 -1.41 -15.14
C GLY A 83 26.37 -2.39 -14.53
N TYR A 84 25.99 -3.67 -14.40
CA TYR A 84 26.87 -4.73 -13.92
C TYR A 84 28.09 -4.93 -14.83
N LYS A 85 27.89 -5.04 -16.15
CA LYS A 85 28.99 -5.18 -17.11
C LYS A 85 29.94 -3.99 -17.09
N LYS A 86 29.42 -2.77 -16.93
CA LYS A 86 30.23 -1.55 -16.82
C LYS A 86 31.09 -1.57 -15.55
N GLN A 87 30.51 -1.92 -14.41
CA GLN A 87 31.23 -1.98 -13.13
C GLN A 87 32.32 -3.06 -13.15
N SER A 88 32.02 -4.25 -13.65
CA SER A 88 32.99 -5.34 -13.78
C SER A 88 34.20 -4.98 -14.67
N ARG A 89 34.01 -4.11 -15.69
CA ARG A 89 35.12 -3.60 -16.51
C ARG A 89 35.98 -2.59 -15.76
N ILE A 90 35.38 -1.75 -14.93
CA ILE A 90 36.09 -0.76 -14.10
C ILE A 90 36.91 -1.47 -13.02
N ASP A 91 36.33 -2.45 -12.33
CA ASP A 91 37.01 -3.22 -11.26
C ASP A 91 38.20 -4.03 -11.82
N LYS A 92 38.12 -4.49 -13.08
CA LYS A 92 39.24 -5.15 -13.78
C LYS A 92 40.34 -4.19 -14.26
N ALA A 93 40.03 -2.91 -14.44
CA ALA A 93 40.98 -1.89 -14.89
C ALA A 93 41.77 -1.27 -13.73
N ASP A 94 41.26 -1.37 -12.51
CA ASP A 94 41.89 -0.88 -11.28
C ASP A 94 42.45 -2.06 -10.47
N SER A 95 43.59 -2.61 -10.89
CA SER A 95 44.25 -3.78 -10.29
C SER A 95 44.76 -3.56 -8.85
N THR A 96 44.60 -2.36 -8.30
CA THR A 96 45.04 -1.96 -6.96
C THR A 96 43.95 -1.95 -5.90
N LYS A 97 42.67 -2.11 -6.27
CA LYS A 97 41.57 -2.18 -5.30
C LYS A 97 41.33 -3.61 -4.83
N VAL A 98 41.54 -3.85 -3.54
CA VAL A 98 40.97 -5.01 -2.84
C VAL A 98 39.45 -4.96 -3.09
N PRO A 99 38.81 -6.05 -3.58
CA PRO A 99 37.39 -6.05 -3.84
C PRO A 99 36.67 -5.64 -2.56
N SER A 100 36.08 -4.44 -2.56
CA SER A 100 35.25 -4.03 -1.46
C SER A 100 34.10 -5.03 -1.40
N TYR A 101 33.85 -5.58 -0.21
CA TYR A 101 32.66 -6.37 0.08
C TYR A 101 31.42 -5.45 0.10
N GLN A 102 31.28 -4.59 -0.90
CA GLN A 102 30.06 -3.89 -1.22
C GLN A 102 29.21 -4.92 -1.96
N SER A 103 28.19 -5.41 -1.26
CA SER A 103 27.20 -6.35 -1.74
C SER A 103 26.76 -5.97 -3.15
N VAL A 104 27.32 -6.67 -4.13
CA VAL A 104 26.77 -6.78 -5.45
C VAL A 104 25.34 -7.26 -5.20
N ASN A 105 24.36 -6.39 -5.45
CA ASN A 105 22.94 -6.75 -5.42
C ASN A 105 22.79 -7.91 -6.40
N TYR A 106 22.84 -9.14 -5.88
CA TYR A 106 22.59 -10.32 -6.67
C TYR A 106 21.25 -10.12 -7.37
N PRO A 107 21.12 -10.48 -8.64
CA PRO A 107 19.81 -10.58 -9.23
C PRO A 107 19.02 -11.58 -8.41
N SER A 108 18.06 -11.12 -7.61
CA SER A 108 16.94 -11.96 -7.27
C SER A 108 16.31 -12.33 -8.61
N CYS A 109 16.63 -13.52 -9.11
CA CYS A 109 16.10 -14.08 -10.35
C CYS A 109 14.57 -13.85 -10.43
N LEU A 110 13.91 -13.97 -9.28
CA LEU A 110 12.50 -13.66 -9.07
C LEU A 110 12.09 -12.23 -9.49
N THR A 111 12.86 -11.21 -9.13
CA THR A 111 12.55 -9.81 -9.46
C THR A 111 12.66 -9.55 -10.97
N ASP A 112 13.62 -10.19 -11.63
CA ASP A 112 13.80 -10.08 -13.08
C ASP A 112 12.69 -10.86 -13.83
N ILE A 113 12.28 -12.03 -13.32
CA ILE A 113 11.12 -12.79 -13.82
C ILE A 113 9.84 -11.96 -13.72
N ILE A 114 9.56 -11.33 -12.58
CA ILE A 114 8.35 -10.51 -12.40
C ILE A 114 8.31 -9.37 -13.42
N LEU A 115 9.44 -8.71 -13.69
CA LEU A 115 9.49 -7.65 -14.70
C LEU A 115 9.23 -8.17 -16.12
N LEU A 116 9.73 -9.36 -16.47
CA LEU A 116 9.43 -9.99 -17.77
C LEU A 116 7.96 -10.38 -17.88
N VAL A 117 7.40 -11.02 -16.84
CA VAL A 117 5.99 -11.39 -16.77
C VAL A 117 5.10 -10.15 -16.85
N LEU A 118 5.43 -9.09 -16.10
CA LEU A 118 4.72 -7.81 -16.15
C LEU A 118 4.77 -7.20 -17.55
N SER A 119 5.92 -7.23 -18.23
CA SER A 119 6.04 -6.73 -19.60
C SER A 119 5.10 -7.46 -20.56
N LEU A 120 5.11 -8.79 -20.55
CA LEU A 120 4.22 -9.62 -21.37
C LEU A 120 2.74 -9.41 -21.00
N TYR A 121 2.45 -9.31 -19.70
CA TYR A 121 1.10 -9.11 -19.20
C TYR A 121 0.53 -7.75 -19.57
N LEU A 122 1.35 -6.68 -19.53
CA LEU A 122 0.94 -5.35 -19.95
C LEU A 122 0.52 -5.32 -21.42
N PHE A 123 1.17 -6.07 -22.31
CA PHE A 123 0.72 -6.21 -23.71
C PHE A 123 -0.71 -6.76 -23.74
N PHE A 124 -0.94 -7.90 -23.12
CA PHE A 124 -2.27 -8.52 -23.09
C PHE A 124 -3.33 -7.60 -22.47
N MET A 125 -3.06 -7.08 -21.26
CA MET A 125 -4.01 -6.28 -20.51
C MET A 125 -4.36 -4.98 -21.23
N LEU A 126 -3.37 -4.19 -21.69
CA LEU A 126 -3.65 -2.94 -22.37
C LEU A 126 -4.39 -3.17 -23.70
N TYR A 127 -4.05 -4.22 -24.44
CA TYR A 127 -4.79 -4.57 -25.64
C TYR A 127 -6.27 -4.85 -25.37
N CYS A 128 -6.58 -5.56 -24.28
CA CYS A 128 -7.97 -5.80 -23.84
C CYS A 128 -8.69 -4.51 -23.43
N PHE A 129 -7.99 -3.55 -22.81
CA PHE A 129 -8.57 -2.26 -22.44
C PHE A 129 -8.82 -1.35 -23.66
N ILE A 130 -7.92 -1.38 -24.65
CA ILE A 130 -8.09 -0.67 -25.92
C ILE A 130 -9.27 -1.28 -26.71
N ASN A 131 -9.41 -2.60 -26.67
CA ASN A 131 -10.42 -3.35 -27.41
C ASN A 131 -11.40 -4.07 -26.45
N PRO A 132 -12.33 -3.35 -25.80
CA PRO A 132 -13.20 -3.93 -24.77
C PRO A 132 -14.13 -5.03 -25.30
N GLY A 133 -14.39 -5.09 -26.61
CA GLY A 133 -15.15 -6.19 -27.23
C GLY A 133 -14.46 -7.55 -27.19
N ILE A 134 -13.16 -7.59 -26.87
CA ILE A 134 -12.44 -8.84 -26.58
C ILE A 134 -12.71 -9.27 -25.14
N LEU A 135 -12.76 -8.30 -24.22
CA LEU A 135 -13.00 -8.53 -22.80
C LEU A 135 -14.41 -9.10 -22.55
N SER A 136 -15.40 -8.63 -23.32
CA SER A 136 -16.76 -9.19 -23.26
C SER A 136 -16.84 -10.64 -23.75
N LYS A 137 -15.91 -11.10 -24.60
CA LYS A 137 -15.84 -12.50 -25.06
C LYS A 137 -15.08 -13.41 -24.11
N LEU A 138 -14.11 -12.87 -23.37
CA LEU A 138 -13.39 -13.61 -22.32
C LEU A 138 -14.16 -13.67 -21.00
N ALA A 139 -15.18 -12.82 -20.86
CA ALA A 139 -16.01 -12.82 -19.67
C ALA A 139 -16.68 -14.21 -19.50
N PRO A 140 -16.60 -14.82 -18.31
CA PRO A 140 -17.38 -16.02 -18.04
C PRO A 140 -18.87 -15.69 -18.17
N GLU A 141 -19.67 -16.66 -18.62
CA GLU A 141 -21.13 -16.56 -18.63
C GLU A 141 -21.64 -16.47 -17.18
N MET A 142 -21.65 -15.25 -16.64
CA MET A 142 -22.20 -14.98 -15.32
C MET A 142 -23.72 -14.90 -15.46
N THR A 143 -24.42 -15.90 -14.94
CA THR A 143 -25.89 -15.91 -14.88
C THR A 143 -26.38 -14.75 -14.01
N GLY A 144 -27.08 -13.78 -14.62
CA GLY A 144 -27.91 -12.79 -13.91
C GLY A 144 -27.32 -11.39 -13.70
N GLY A 145 -26.17 -11.04 -14.28
CA GLY A 145 -25.63 -9.66 -14.25
C GLY A 145 -25.84 -8.93 -15.58
N ASP A 146 -26.12 -7.62 -15.52
CA ASP A 146 -26.11 -6.76 -16.71
C ASP A 146 -24.72 -6.77 -17.35
N GLY A 147 -24.64 -6.74 -18.69
CA GLY A 147 -23.38 -6.85 -19.43
C GLY A 147 -22.32 -5.78 -19.07
N SER A 148 -22.75 -4.63 -18.52
CA SER A 148 -21.86 -3.57 -18.00
C SER A 148 -21.14 -3.95 -16.70
N ASP A 149 -21.77 -4.76 -15.85
CA ASP A 149 -21.20 -5.17 -14.56
C ASP A 149 -20.12 -6.21 -14.77
N VAL A 150 -20.35 -7.15 -15.70
CA VAL A 150 -19.37 -8.18 -16.06
C VAL A 150 -18.08 -7.58 -16.63
N LEU A 151 -18.20 -6.56 -17.50
CA LEU A 151 -17.04 -5.86 -18.05
C LEU A 151 -16.22 -5.15 -16.96
N SER A 152 -16.90 -4.51 -16.01
CA SER A 152 -16.27 -3.82 -14.87
C SER A 152 -15.52 -4.80 -13.97
N VAL A 153 -16.10 -5.97 -13.69
CA VAL A 153 -15.43 -7.03 -12.93
C VAL A 153 -14.18 -7.54 -13.66
N MET A 154 -14.26 -7.78 -14.98
CA MET A 154 -13.09 -8.22 -15.74
C MET A 154 -11.96 -7.18 -15.78
N LYS A 155 -12.30 -5.89 -15.94
CA LYS A 155 -11.32 -4.80 -15.84
C LYS A 155 -10.65 -4.75 -14.47
N ASN A 156 -11.42 -4.95 -13.39
CA ASN A 156 -10.90 -5.03 -12.02
C ASN A 156 -9.91 -6.19 -11.85
N VAL A 157 -10.25 -7.38 -12.36
CA VAL A 157 -9.37 -8.56 -12.28
C VAL A 157 -8.06 -8.30 -13.02
N LEU A 158 -8.14 -7.76 -14.24
CA LEU A 158 -6.95 -7.46 -15.04
C LEU A 158 -6.05 -6.40 -14.37
N ALA A 159 -6.66 -5.31 -13.89
CA ALA A 159 -5.93 -4.26 -13.18
C ALA A 159 -5.31 -4.80 -11.88
N GLY A 160 -6.05 -5.59 -11.12
CA GLY A 160 -5.60 -6.20 -9.87
C GLY A 160 -4.36 -7.09 -10.06
N LEU A 161 -4.32 -7.88 -11.13
CA LEU A 161 -3.14 -8.69 -11.47
C LEU A 161 -1.94 -7.84 -11.89
N ALA A 162 -2.15 -6.74 -12.63
CA ALA A 162 -1.07 -5.80 -12.94
C ALA A 162 -0.49 -5.18 -11.65
N TYR A 163 -1.36 -4.71 -10.75
CA TYR A 163 -0.92 -4.11 -9.49
C TYR A 163 -0.24 -5.12 -8.57
N SER A 164 -0.68 -6.37 -8.51
CA SER A 164 -0.03 -7.39 -7.68
C SER A 164 1.40 -7.68 -8.16
N LEU A 165 1.64 -7.74 -9.47
CA LEU A 165 2.99 -7.86 -10.04
C LEU A 165 3.87 -6.65 -9.71
N ILE A 166 3.33 -5.43 -9.85
CA ILE A 166 4.04 -4.19 -9.54
C ILE A 166 4.41 -4.12 -8.05
N ILE A 167 3.43 -4.37 -7.16
CA ILE A 167 3.63 -4.37 -5.71
C ILE A 167 4.63 -5.46 -5.32
N GLY A 168 4.48 -6.68 -5.86
CA GLY A 168 5.39 -7.79 -5.63
C GLY A 168 6.84 -7.47 -6.01
N TYR A 169 7.05 -6.82 -7.17
CA TYR A 169 8.36 -6.33 -7.57
C TYR A 169 8.96 -5.37 -6.53
N PHE A 170 8.20 -4.36 -6.09
CA PHE A 170 8.68 -3.38 -5.12
C PHE A 170 8.97 -4.01 -3.76
N VAL A 171 8.12 -4.92 -3.28
CA VAL A 171 8.32 -5.63 -2.02
C VAL A 171 9.62 -6.45 -2.05
N LEU A 172 9.84 -7.25 -3.10
CA LEU A 172 11.07 -8.05 -3.22
C LEU A 172 12.31 -7.16 -3.34
N LYS A 173 12.21 -6.05 -4.08
CA LYS A 173 13.29 -5.09 -4.21
C LYS A 173 13.63 -4.42 -2.87
N LEU A 174 12.62 -4.06 -2.09
CA LEU A 174 12.81 -3.51 -0.75
C LEU A 174 13.43 -4.54 0.19
N ALA A 175 12.92 -5.77 0.20
CA ALA A 175 13.46 -6.86 1.01
C ALA A 175 14.94 -7.15 0.70
N GLY A 176 15.33 -7.13 -0.58
CA GLY A 176 16.73 -7.30 -0.99
C GLY A 176 17.63 -6.09 -0.71
N SER A 177 17.07 -4.93 -0.35
CA SER A 177 17.82 -3.68 -0.20
C SER A 177 18.31 -3.38 1.23
N PHE A 178 17.93 -4.19 2.23
CA PHE A 178 18.38 -4.00 3.60
C PHE A 178 19.86 -4.40 3.74
N GLN A 179 20.76 -3.40 3.71
CA GLN A 179 22.20 -3.57 3.94
C GLN A 179 22.62 -2.89 5.25
N SER A 180 23.56 -3.50 5.98
CA SER A 180 23.90 -3.18 7.37
C SER A 180 24.33 -1.72 7.63
N THR A 181 24.85 -1.02 6.63
CA THR A 181 25.44 0.32 6.84
C THR A 181 24.42 1.45 6.97
N ASN A 182 23.16 1.27 6.59
CA ASN A 182 22.14 2.34 6.62
C ASN A 182 20.73 1.89 7.05
N ILE A 183 20.60 0.75 7.73
CA ILE A 183 19.31 0.14 8.11
C ILE A 183 18.40 1.17 8.79
N TRP A 184 18.90 1.91 9.79
CA TRP A 184 18.09 2.89 10.53
C TRP A 184 17.43 3.93 9.63
N LYS A 185 18.21 4.60 8.76
CA LYS A 185 17.70 5.64 7.86
C LYS A 185 16.75 5.07 6.80
N GLN A 186 16.97 3.84 6.37
CA GLN A 186 16.14 3.17 5.37
C GLN A 186 14.81 2.73 5.97
N THR A 187 14.83 2.06 7.13
CA THR A 187 13.63 1.64 7.85
C THR A 187 12.79 2.83 8.28
N GLU A 188 13.40 3.93 8.78
CA GLU A 188 12.70 5.19 9.10
C GLU A 188 11.90 5.71 7.90
N ARG A 189 12.56 5.81 6.72
CA ARG A 189 11.91 6.30 5.49
C ARG A 189 10.83 5.36 4.96
N ILE A 190 11.07 4.05 4.98
CA ILE A 190 10.09 3.05 4.55
C ILE A 190 8.86 3.14 5.44
N LEU A 191 9.04 3.21 6.76
CA LEU A 191 7.92 3.30 7.69
C LEU A 191 7.10 4.57 7.47
N ILE A 192 7.76 5.73 7.31
CA ILE A 192 7.09 6.99 6.96
C ILE A 192 6.29 6.87 5.66
N PHE A 193 6.90 6.32 4.61
CA PHE A 193 6.24 6.14 3.32
C PHE A 193 5.02 5.20 3.45
N CYS A 194 5.15 4.10 4.17
CA CYS A 194 4.05 3.18 4.46
C CYS A 194 2.94 3.87 5.25
N THR A 195 3.25 4.71 6.25
CA THR A 195 2.23 5.46 6.99
C THR A 195 1.46 6.41 6.09
N VAL A 196 2.15 7.24 5.30
CA VAL A 196 1.50 8.19 4.40
C VAL A 196 0.64 7.48 3.37
N THR A 197 1.15 6.39 2.79
CA THR A 197 0.42 5.59 1.80
C THR A 197 -0.80 4.92 2.42
N TYR A 198 -0.67 4.35 3.63
CA TYR A 198 -1.78 3.74 4.35
C TYR A 198 -2.87 4.77 4.69
N VAL A 199 -2.49 5.95 5.18
CA VAL A 199 -3.44 7.03 5.47
C VAL A 199 -4.15 7.48 4.20
N ALA A 200 -3.42 7.73 3.12
CA ALA A 200 -4.02 8.11 1.84
C ALA A 200 -4.99 7.02 1.35
N PHE A 201 -4.63 5.74 1.46
CA PHE A 201 -5.50 4.65 1.07
C PHE A 201 -6.78 4.58 1.92
N VAL A 202 -6.68 4.66 3.25
CA VAL A 202 -7.84 4.65 4.15
C VAL A 202 -8.74 5.85 3.89
N CYS A 203 -8.18 7.06 3.81
CA CYS A 203 -8.92 8.29 3.54
C CYS A 203 -9.49 8.35 2.12
N PHE A 204 -9.03 7.51 1.20
CA PHE A 204 -9.62 7.35 -0.12
C PHE A 204 -10.75 6.32 -0.13
N ALA A 205 -10.47 5.11 0.37
CA ALA A 205 -11.37 3.96 0.26
C ALA A 205 -12.57 4.07 1.20
N LEU A 206 -12.36 4.58 2.42
CA LEU A 206 -13.39 4.59 3.46
C LEU A 206 -14.55 5.54 3.09
N PRO A 207 -14.33 6.78 2.61
CA PRO A 207 -15.42 7.63 2.11
C PRO A 207 -16.15 7.04 0.91
N LEU A 208 -15.45 6.44 -0.06
CA LEU A 208 -16.10 5.81 -1.23
C LEU A 208 -17.07 4.70 -0.81
N ASN A 209 -16.61 3.80 0.07
CA ASN A 209 -17.44 2.71 0.58
C ASN A 209 -18.64 3.25 1.39
N PHE A 210 -18.42 4.30 2.17
CA PHE A 210 -19.49 4.95 2.92
C PHE A 210 -20.54 5.59 2.02
N PHE A 211 -20.15 6.39 1.02
CA PHE A 211 -21.09 7.03 0.11
C PHE A 211 -21.95 6.00 -0.62
N GLN A 212 -21.33 4.91 -1.09
CA GLN A 212 -22.06 3.82 -1.74
C GLN A 212 -23.08 3.16 -0.81
N GLN A 213 -22.67 2.79 0.40
CA GLN A 213 -23.56 2.15 1.37
C GLN A 213 -24.67 3.11 1.82
N TYR A 214 -24.35 4.39 1.96
CA TYR A 214 -25.30 5.43 2.35
C TYR A 214 -26.35 5.66 1.26
N GLU A 215 -25.95 5.75 -0.01
CA GLU A 215 -26.88 5.86 -1.15
C GLU A 215 -27.82 4.65 -1.21
N ASN A 216 -27.30 3.44 -1.02
CA ASN A 216 -28.11 2.22 -0.97
C ASN A 216 -29.10 2.22 0.21
N ALA A 217 -28.66 2.64 1.40
CA ALA A 217 -29.50 2.72 2.59
C ALA A 217 -30.61 3.77 2.43
N MET A 218 -30.31 4.90 1.79
CA MET A 218 -31.30 5.94 1.46
C MET A 218 -32.33 5.43 0.45
N ALA A 219 -31.88 4.76 -0.62
CA ALA A 219 -32.77 4.22 -1.65
C ALA A 219 -33.74 3.15 -1.11
N LEU A 220 -33.31 2.39 -0.10
CA LEU A 220 -34.11 1.36 0.57
C LEU A 220 -34.85 1.88 1.82
N GLU A 221 -34.70 3.17 2.15
CA GLU A 221 -35.21 3.80 3.38
C GLU A 221 -34.90 3.01 4.67
N SER A 222 -33.75 2.34 4.70
CA SER A 222 -33.44 1.32 5.71
C SER A 222 -31.94 1.24 6.00
N GLY A 223 -31.56 1.03 7.26
CA GLY A 223 -30.16 0.82 7.64
C GLY A 223 -29.26 2.06 7.61
N ILE A 224 -29.81 3.27 7.48
CA ILE A 224 -29.05 4.53 7.42
C ILE A 224 -28.20 4.73 8.69
N TRP A 225 -28.80 4.55 9.87
CA TRP A 225 -28.11 4.70 11.16
C TRP A 225 -26.98 3.68 11.35
N VAL A 226 -27.18 2.44 10.89
CA VAL A 226 -26.16 1.39 10.95
C VAL A 226 -24.96 1.77 10.08
N THR A 227 -25.21 2.27 8.87
CA THR A 227 -24.18 2.72 7.94
C THR A 227 -23.34 3.86 8.51
N LEU A 228 -23.99 4.86 9.12
CA LEU A 228 -23.31 5.99 9.78
C LEU A 228 -22.43 5.51 10.95
N MET A 229 -22.92 4.61 11.79
CA MET A 229 -22.14 4.11 12.93
C MET A 229 -20.96 3.24 12.48
N ASN A 230 -21.16 2.38 11.47
CA ASN A 230 -20.10 1.53 10.94
C ASN A 230 -18.94 2.36 10.39
N PHE A 231 -19.21 3.49 9.72
CA PHE A 231 -18.17 4.41 9.26
C PHE A 231 -17.22 4.84 10.39
N PHE A 232 -17.76 5.27 11.53
CA PHE A 232 -16.93 5.68 12.67
C PHE A 232 -16.24 4.48 13.33
N LEU A 233 -16.94 3.36 13.46
CA LEU A 233 -16.39 2.13 14.05
C LEU A 233 -15.26 1.54 13.20
N ASP A 234 -15.26 1.75 11.89
CA ASP A 234 -14.15 1.39 10.99
C ASP A 234 -13.00 2.40 11.07
N LEU A 235 -13.30 3.69 11.21
CA LEU A 235 -12.29 4.75 11.25
C LEU A 235 -11.41 4.69 12.52
N LEU A 236 -12.01 4.41 13.68
CA LEU A 236 -11.32 4.43 14.98
C LEU A 236 -10.11 3.45 15.05
N PRO A 237 -10.26 2.15 14.71
CA PRO A 237 -9.16 1.19 14.66
C PRO A 237 -8.04 1.63 13.72
N MET A 238 -8.41 2.14 12.54
CA MET A 238 -7.44 2.58 11.53
C MET A 238 -6.64 3.79 12.02
N ALA A 239 -7.29 4.75 12.67
CA ALA A 239 -6.62 5.90 13.28
C ALA A 239 -5.65 5.49 14.41
N CYS A 240 -6.04 4.51 15.23
CA CYS A 240 -5.16 3.96 16.26
C CYS A 240 -3.93 3.26 15.64
N PHE A 241 -4.11 2.56 14.52
CA PHE A 241 -3.02 1.93 13.78
C PHE A 241 -2.00 2.95 13.23
N VAL A 242 -2.45 4.11 12.75
CA VAL A 242 -1.56 5.22 12.38
C VAL A 242 -0.71 5.65 13.59
N GLY A 243 -1.31 5.69 14.78
CA GLY A 243 -0.60 5.97 16.02
C GLY A 243 0.52 4.96 16.33
N ILE A 244 0.33 3.67 16.02
CA ILE A 244 1.40 2.66 16.13
C ILE A 244 2.54 2.95 15.15
N MET A 245 2.20 3.30 13.91
CA MET A 245 3.20 3.58 12.88
C MET A 245 4.03 4.82 13.25
N GLU A 246 3.41 5.87 13.79
CA GLU A 246 4.10 7.06 14.29
C GLU A 246 5.05 6.72 15.45
N SER A 247 4.60 5.95 16.45
CA SER A 247 5.49 5.55 17.55
C SER A 247 6.62 4.63 17.09
N GLY A 248 6.41 3.83 16.05
CA GLY A 248 7.48 3.07 15.39
C GLY A 248 8.53 3.98 14.74
N VAL A 249 8.14 5.09 14.11
CA VAL A 249 9.07 6.08 13.56
C VAL A 249 9.89 6.73 14.69
N VAL A 250 9.23 7.11 15.78
CA VAL A 250 9.89 7.67 16.97
C VAL A 250 10.90 6.68 17.55
N LEU A 251 10.52 5.41 17.70
CA LEU A 251 11.42 4.37 18.20
C LEU A 251 12.67 4.20 17.32
N ILE A 252 12.50 4.12 15.99
CA ILE A 252 13.63 4.02 15.05
C ILE A 252 14.53 5.25 15.15
N HIS A 253 13.95 6.44 15.33
CA HIS A 253 14.69 7.68 15.49
C HIS A 253 15.52 7.68 16.77
N SER A 254 14.92 7.38 17.92
CA SER A 254 15.63 7.31 19.21
C SER A 254 16.74 6.26 19.21
N LEU A 255 16.49 5.06 18.66
CA LEU A 255 17.51 4.01 18.55
C LEU A 255 18.71 4.41 17.68
N LYS A 256 18.48 5.25 16.67
CA LYS A 256 19.50 5.75 15.76
C LYS A 256 20.35 6.87 16.38
N GLU A 257 19.75 7.70 17.23
CA GLU A 257 20.46 8.79 17.92
C GLU A 257 21.31 8.24 19.07
N ASN A 258 20.68 7.56 20.01
CA ASN A 258 21.39 6.85 21.08
C ASN A 258 20.52 5.73 21.65
N LYS A 259 20.92 4.48 21.40
CA LYS A 259 20.19 3.30 21.85
C LYS A 259 20.22 3.09 23.38
N TYR A 260 21.12 3.76 24.09
CA TYR A 260 21.27 3.62 25.55
C TYR A 260 20.52 4.71 26.33
N ASP A 261 19.91 5.67 25.65
CA ASP A 261 19.16 6.73 26.32
C ASP A 261 17.78 6.25 26.79
N GLN A 262 17.31 6.87 27.89
CA GLN A 262 15.97 6.64 28.42
C GLN A 262 14.87 6.96 27.40
N GLU A 263 15.15 7.83 26.41
CA GLU A 263 14.23 8.13 25.31
C GLU A 263 13.93 6.91 24.44
N ALA A 264 14.93 6.05 24.17
CA ALA A 264 14.74 4.83 23.39
C ALA A 264 13.84 3.82 24.14
N VAL A 265 14.04 3.70 25.45
CA VAL A 265 13.19 2.88 26.33
C VAL A 265 11.76 3.40 26.35
N ALA A 266 11.58 4.72 26.53
CA ALA A 266 10.28 5.37 26.54
C ALA A 266 9.54 5.21 25.20
N ALA A 267 10.24 5.34 24.07
CA ALA A 267 9.67 5.15 22.74
C ALA A 267 9.18 3.71 22.51
N ALA A 268 9.92 2.70 23.02
CA ALA A 268 9.52 1.30 22.93
C ALA A 268 8.25 1.02 23.75
N HIS A 269 8.17 1.56 24.97
CA HIS A 269 6.96 1.50 25.80
C HIS A 269 5.76 2.22 25.15
N LEU A 270 5.98 3.40 24.55
CA LEU A 270 4.93 4.13 23.84
C LEU A 270 4.36 3.30 22.67
N MET A 271 5.23 2.65 21.90
CA MET A 271 4.80 1.76 20.82
C MET A 271 3.98 0.58 21.35
N ALA A 272 4.42 -0.05 22.45
CA ALA A 272 3.68 -1.14 23.08
C ALA A 272 2.30 -0.70 23.60
N GLN A 273 2.24 0.45 24.27
CA GLN A 273 1.00 1.02 24.81
C GLN A 273 -0.01 1.35 23.71
N ARG A 274 0.42 2.04 22.64
CA ARG A 274 -0.43 2.35 21.48
C ARG A 274 -0.91 1.08 20.77
N SER A 275 -0.05 0.08 20.68
CA SER A 275 -0.40 -1.23 20.10
C SER A 275 -1.48 -1.94 20.91
N ARG A 276 -1.33 -2.04 22.23
CA ARG A 276 -2.35 -2.60 23.13
C ARG A 276 -3.68 -1.84 23.04
N ARG A 277 -3.63 -0.50 23.04
CA ARG A 277 -4.84 0.33 22.90
C ARG A 277 -5.55 0.05 21.57
N THR A 278 -4.80 -0.08 20.48
CA THR A 278 -5.34 -0.41 19.16
C THR A 278 -6.04 -1.77 19.16
N VAL A 279 -5.45 -2.78 19.82
CA VAL A 279 -6.10 -4.09 19.99
C VAL A 279 -7.45 -3.95 20.68
N SER A 280 -7.46 -3.30 21.86
CA SER A 280 -8.70 -3.12 22.64
C SER A 280 -9.76 -2.34 21.87
N VAL A 281 -9.39 -1.24 21.20
CA VAL A 281 -10.31 -0.44 20.39
C VAL A 281 -10.88 -1.26 19.24
N SER A 282 -10.04 -2.00 18.49
CA SER A 282 -10.50 -2.79 17.34
C SER A 282 -11.47 -3.90 17.75
N VAL A 283 -11.17 -4.60 18.83
CA VAL A 283 -12.05 -5.67 19.35
C VAL A 283 -13.39 -5.08 19.83
N LEU A 284 -13.36 -3.97 20.57
CA LEU A 284 -14.58 -3.29 21.01
C LEU A 284 -15.41 -2.80 19.82
N CYS A 285 -14.79 -2.16 18.83
CA CYS A 285 -15.47 -1.73 17.60
C CYS A 285 -16.11 -2.91 16.88
N SER A 286 -15.39 -4.03 16.70
CA SER A 286 -15.92 -5.24 16.05
C SER A 286 -17.10 -5.84 16.82
N ILE A 287 -17.04 -5.89 18.16
CA ILE A 287 -18.17 -6.35 18.99
C ILE A 287 -19.36 -5.41 18.84
N THR A 288 -19.14 -4.08 18.88
CA THR A 288 -20.20 -3.09 18.69
C THR A 288 -20.85 -3.21 17.32
N GLN A 289 -20.06 -3.40 16.25
CA GLN A 289 -20.58 -3.64 14.90
C GLN A 289 -21.46 -4.89 14.84
N ASN A 290 -21.01 -6.00 15.46
CA ASN A 290 -21.80 -7.24 15.51
C ASN A 290 -23.12 -7.04 16.27
N ILE A 291 -23.10 -6.33 17.41
CA ILE A 291 -24.32 -6.02 18.17
C ILE A 291 -25.27 -5.14 17.35
N LEU A 292 -24.76 -4.09 16.68
CA LEU A 292 -25.56 -3.23 15.82
C LEU A 292 -26.21 -4.04 14.69
N GLN A 293 -25.45 -4.90 14.02
CA GLN A 293 -25.98 -5.75 12.96
C GLN A 293 -27.07 -6.70 13.48
N LEU A 294 -26.93 -7.23 14.70
CA LEU A 294 -27.95 -8.08 15.31
C LEU A 294 -29.25 -7.31 15.62
N ILE A 295 -29.13 -6.14 16.25
CA ILE A 295 -30.28 -5.30 16.61
C ILE A 295 -31.05 -4.87 15.36
N PHE A 296 -30.32 -4.47 14.32
CA PHE A 296 -30.87 -3.92 13.09
C PHE A 296 -30.92 -4.95 11.94
N TRP A 297 -30.92 -6.25 12.24
CA TRP A 297 -30.78 -7.29 11.21
C TRP A 297 -31.87 -7.26 10.13
N LYS A 298 -33.09 -6.79 10.47
CA LYS A 298 -34.19 -6.61 9.51
C LYS A 298 -34.03 -5.40 8.58
N GLN A 299 -33.10 -4.50 8.91
CA GLN A 299 -32.87 -3.24 8.20
C GLN A 299 -31.60 -3.27 7.34
N ILE A 300 -30.84 -4.36 7.37
CA ILE A 300 -29.59 -4.51 6.62
C ILE A 300 -29.74 -5.59 5.56
N MET A 301 -29.20 -5.34 4.37
CA MET A 301 -29.25 -6.30 3.25
C MET A 301 -28.37 -7.53 3.50
N HIS A 302 -27.26 -7.34 4.21
CA HIS A 302 -26.29 -8.39 4.54
C HIS A 302 -25.83 -8.24 5.99
N ALA A 303 -25.90 -9.33 6.77
CA ALA A 303 -25.35 -9.41 8.10
C ALA A 303 -24.07 -10.26 8.06
N ASN A 304 -22.95 -9.65 8.44
CA ASN A 304 -21.62 -10.26 8.47
C ASN A 304 -21.10 -10.23 9.90
N PHE A 305 -21.35 -11.33 10.63
CA PHE A 305 -20.84 -11.52 11.99
C PHE A 305 -19.43 -12.08 11.95
N PHE A 306 -18.43 -11.22 12.10
CA PHE A 306 -17.04 -11.63 12.20
C PHE A 306 -16.37 -10.94 13.38
N LEU A 307 -15.58 -11.70 14.14
CA LEU A 307 -14.68 -11.14 15.14
C LEU A 307 -13.32 -10.90 14.48
N ASN A 308 -12.98 -9.64 14.23
CA ASN A 308 -11.67 -9.29 13.67
C ASN A 308 -10.65 -9.10 14.80
N ILE A 309 -9.78 -10.09 15.00
CA ILE A 309 -8.72 -10.02 16.00
C ILE A 309 -7.48 -9.37 15.35
N PRO A 310 -7.04 -8.18 15.80
CA PRO A 310 -5.91 -7.48 15.21
C PRO A 310 -4.58 -8.07 15.71
N PHE A 311 -4.19 -9.22 15.16
CA PHE A 311 -2.96 -9.94 15.56
C PHE A 311 -1.70 -9.11 15.38
N LEU A 312 -1.60 -8.28 14.34
CA LEU A 312 -0.40 -7.47 14.11
C LEU A 312 -0.15 -6.45 15.24
N PRO A 313 -1.12 -5.60 15.64
CA PRO A 313 -0.99 -4.78 16.85
C PRO A 313 -0.68 -5.60 18.11
N LEU A 314 -1.22 -6.80 18.26
CA LEU A 314 -0.92 -7.65 19.41
C LEU A 314 0.56 -8.07 19.44
N ILE A 315 1.10 -8.54 18.30
CA ILE A 315 2.52 -8.89 18.14
C ILE A 315 3.40 -7.67 18.43
N LEU A 316 3.05 -6.50 17.89
CA LEU A 316 3.81 -5.27 18.10
C LEU A 316 3.78 -4.81 19.57
N ALA A 317 2.69 -5.07 20.29
CA ALA A 317 2.62 -4.80 21.72
C ALA A 317 3.64 -5.64 22.50
N PHE A 318 3.70 -6.95 22.23
CA PHE A 318 4.67 -7.84 22.87
C PHE A 318 6.11 -7.53 22.47
N ALA A 319 6.35 -7.32 21.18
CA ALA A 319 7.68 -6.94 20.68
C ALA A 319 8.16 -5.62 21.31
N GLY A 320 7.29 -4.62 21.40
CA GLY A 320 7.61 -3.34 22.03
C GLY A 320 7.96 -3.47 23.51
N LEU A 321 7.25 -4.32 24.27
CA LEU A 321 7.57 -4.59 25.68
C LEU A 321 8.93 -5.30 25.84
N LEU A 322 9.19 -6.32 25.02
CA LEU A 322 10.48 -7.04 25.04
C LEU A 322 11.65 -6.12 24.68
N ILE A 323 11.47 -5.27 23.66
CA ILE A 323 12.47 -4.28 23.27
C ILE A 323 12.69 -3.27 24.41
N ALA A 324 11.63 -2.78 25.05
CA ALA A 324 11.74 -1.82 26.13
C ALA A 324 12.55 -2.38 27.31
N GLU A 325 12.28 -3.63 27.73
CA GLU A 325 13.02 -4.27 28.81
C GLU A 325 14.49 -4.49 28.43
N TYR A 326 14.75 -4.97 27.21
CA TYR A 326 16.11 -5.17 26.70
C TYR A 326 16.92 -3.86 26.66
N LEU A 327 16.31 -2.76 26.20
CA LEU A 327 16.98 -1.46 26.13
C LEU A 327 17.25 -0.90 27.52
N LYS A 328 16.32 -1.09 28.47
CA LYS A 328 16.49 -0.67 29.86
C LYS A 328 17.66 -1.39 30.52
N GLU A 329 17.75 -2.71 30.38
CA GLU A 329 18.87 -3.49 30.91
C GLU A 329 20.20 -3.07 30.26
N SER A 330 20.19 -2.88 28.93
CA SER A 330 21.37 -2.43 28.18
C SER A 330 21.85 -1.03 28.59
N SER A 331 20.91 -0.13 28.92
CA SER A 331 21.18 1.24 29.39
C SER A 331 21.82 1.21 30.77
N LEU A 332 21.27 0.44 31.72
CA LEU A 332 21.84 0.27 33.06
C LEU A 332 23.27 -0.27 33.02
N LEU A 333 23.51 -1.30 32.20
CA LEU A 333 24.86 -1.86 32.01
C LEU A 333 25.84 -0.85 31.38
N TYR A 334 25.36 0.04 30.52
CA TYR A 334 26.19 1.09 29.93
C TYR A 334 26.56 2.13 30.98
N ASP A 335 25.59 2.59 31.78
CA ASP A 335 25.80 3.58 32.84
C ASP A 335 26.74 3.05 33.93
N ASP A 336 26.54 1.81 34.38
CA ASP A 336 27.41 1.16 35.38
C ASP A 336 28.87 1.09 34.89
N ASN A 337 29.09 0.75 33.62
CA ASN A 337 30.43 0.72 33.02
C ASN A 337 31.06 2.11 32.89
N GLN A 338 30.26 3.16 32.65
CA GLN A 338 30.75 4.54 32.64
C GLN A 338 31.10 5.06 34.03
N MET A 339 30.53 4.50 35.11
CA MET A 339 30.88 4.88 36.49
C MET A 339 32.19 4.26 37.01
N ILE A 340 32.75 3.27 36.30
CA ILE A 340 33.98 2.56 36.68
C ILE A 340 35.25 3.21 36.08
N ILE A 341 35.11 4.02 35.02
CA ILE A 341 36.19 4.75 34.33
C ILE A 341 36.27 6.17 34.89
#